data_AF-A0A7W2EPU9-F1
#
_entry.id   AF-A0A7W2EPU9-F1
#
_cell.length_a   1.000
_cell.length_b   1.000
_cell.length_c   1.000
_cell.angle_alpha   90.00
_cell.angle_beta   90.00
_cell.angle_gamma   90.00
#
_symmetry.space_group_name_H-M   'P 1'
#
loop_
_entity.id
_entity.type
_entity.pdbx_description
1 polymer ?
#
loop_
_entity_poly.entity_id
_entity_poly.type
_entity_poly.pdbx_seq_one_letter_code
_entity_poly.pdbx_strand_id
1 'polypeptide(L)'
;MTDKKIIDETCSITKKRGNGQLRREVWVDSCGRVTRYNLAYINHRVFQRDNGRVVGYDNAHGNGHHRHYMGLVEPVSYTNFDDVEARFRRDWTAFLEHK
;
A
#
# COMPACT_ATOMS: atom_id res chain seq x y z
N MET A 1 -19.12 -12.57 9.74
CA MET A 1 -18.30 -13.48 8.92
C MET A 1 -16.88 -12.94 8.95
N THR A 2 -15.89 -13.76 9.26
CA THR A 2 -14.50 -13.32 9.41
C THR A 2 -13.84 -13.23 8.04
N ASP A 3 -13.19 -12.11 7.75
CA ASP A 3 -12.39 -11.93 6.54
C ASP A 3 -11.14 -12.84 6.58
N LYS A 4 -10.83 -13.49 5.46
CA LYS A 4 -9.67 -14.37 5.33
C LYS A 4 -8.55 -13.62 4.63
N LYS A 5 -7.38 -13.56 5.27
CA LYS A 5 -6.15 -13.08 4.62
C LYS A 5 -5.69 -14.10 3.58
N ILE A 6 -5.67 -13.70 2.31
CA ILE A 6 -5.26 -14.56 1.19
C ILE A 6 -3.88 -14.18 0.64
N ILE A 7 -3.45 -12.95 0.85
CA ILE A 7 -2.14 -12.46 0.44
C ILE A 7 -1.47 -11.82 1.65
N ASP A 8 -0.22 -12.22 1.88
CA ASP A 8 0.66 -11.71 2.93
C ASP A 8 2.10 -11.75 2.40
N GLU A 9 2.47 -10.73 1.63
CA GLU A 9 3.75 -10.68 0.91
C GLU A 9 4.57 -9.48 1.40
N THR A 10 5.86 -9.70 1.60
CA THR A 10 6.85 -8.64 1.83
C THR A 10 8.05 -8.88 0.93
N CYS A 11 8.44 -7.86 0.16
CA CYS A 11 9.59 -7.93 -0.74
C CYS A 11 10.58 -6.81 -0.44
N SER A 12 11.82 -7.18 -0.11
CA SER A 12 12.89 -6.22 0.14
C SER A 12 13.48 -5.71 -1.19
N ILE A 13 13.58 -4.39 -1.32
CA ILE A 13 14.18 -3.73 -2.48
C ILE A 13 15.68 -3.57 -2.23
N THR A 14 16.50 -4.01 -3.19
CA THR A 14 17.96 -3.88 -3.09
C THR A 14 18.39 -2.42 -3.04
N LYS A 15 19.53 -2.15 -2.39
CA LYS A 15 20.08 -0.78 -2.26
C LYS A 15 20.24 -0.06 -3.61
N LYS A 16 20.61 -0.78 -4.67
CA LYS A 16 20.78 -0.25 -6.03
C LYS A 16 19.47 0.25 -6.67
N ARG A 17 18.31 -0.22 -6.19
CA ARG A 17 16.98 0.12 -6.74
C ARG A 17 16.15 1.02 -5.80
N GLY A 18 16.83 1.79 -4.95
CA GLY A 18 16.17 2.76 -4.06
C GLY A 18 16.06 2.33 -2.59
N ASN A 19 16.39 1.07 -2.25
CA ASN A 19 16.27 0.47 -0.91
C ASN A 19 14.82 0.44 -0.39
N GLY A 20 14.59 -0.23 0.74
CA GLY A 20 13.27 -0.30 1.40
C GLY A 20 12.55 -1.63 1.19
N GLN A 21 11.24 -1.64 1.44
CA GLN A 21 10.40 -2.85 1.42
C GLN A 21 9.05 -2.54 0.78
N LEU A 22 8.52 -3.48 0.01
CA LEU A 22 7.14 -3.50 -0.45
C LEU A 22 6.34 -4.45 0.41
N ARG A 23 5.20 -4.00 0.89
CA ARG A 23 4.21 -4.78 1.62
C ARG A 23 2.94 -4.88 0.79
N ARG A 24 2.42 -6.10 0.63
CA ARG A 24 1.14 -6.37 -0.01
C ARG A 24 0.36 -7.35 0.83
N GLU A 25 -0.79 -6.91 1.34
CA GLU A 25 -1.70 -7.74 2.12
C GLU A 25 -3.12 -7.58 1.61
N VAL A 26 -3.86 -8.69 1.49
CA VAL A 26 -5.23 -8.69 0.98
C VAL A 26 -6.08 -9.69 1.78
N TRP A 27 -7.27 -9.23 2.17
CA TRP A 27 -8.28 -10.04 2.84
C TRP A 27 -9.55 -10.07 1.98
N VAL A 28 -10.22 -11.22 2.01
CA VAL A 28 -11.47 -11.45 1.28
C VAL A 28 -12.58 -11.96 2.19
N ASP A 29 -13.82 -11.69 1.82
CA ASP A 29 -15.00 -12.33 2.42
C ASP A 29 -15.16 -13.79 1.95
N SER A 30 -16.20 -14.46 2.45
CA SER A 30 -16.55 -15.84 2.06
C SER A 30 -16.92 -15.99 0.58
N CYS A 31 -17.26 -14.90 -0.10
CA CYS A 31 -17.57 -14.85 -1.52
C CYS A 31 -16.33 -14.54 -2.38
N GLY A 32 -15.15 -14.34 -1.77
CA GLY A 32 -13.92 -13.98 -2.47
C GLY A 32 -13.79 -12.50 -2.82
N ARG A 33 -14.66 -11.62 -2.29
CA ARG A 33 -14.56 -10.17 -2.52
C ARG A 33 -13.53 -9.56 -1.58
N VAL A 34 -12.68 -8.69 -2.11
CA VAL A 34 -11.69 -7.96 -1.30
C VAL A 34 -12.42 -7.03 -0.31
N THR A 35 -12.20 -7.28 0.98
CA THR A 35 -12.77 -6.48 2.08
C THR A 35 -11.75 -5.54 2.70
N ARG A 36 -10.48 -5.95 2.71
CA ARG A 36 -9.37 -5.15 3.24
C ARG A 36 -8.11 -5.36 2.42
N TYR A 37 -7.28 -4.34 2.35
CA TYR A 37 -5.94 -4.43 1.79
C TYR A 37 -4.98 -3.46 2.48
N ASN A 38 -3.68 -3.75 2.34
CA ASN A 38 -2.59 -2.85 2.72
C ASN A 38 -1.48 -2.98 1.69
N LEU A 39 -1.26 -1.90 0.94
CA LEU A 39 -0.17 -1.73 -0.01
C LEU A 39 0.75 -0.65 0.54
N ALA A 40 2.03 -0.96 0.74
CA ALA A 40 2.96 0.04 1.26
C ALA A 40 4.37 -0.13 0.69
N TYR A 41 4.95 0.99 0.26
CA TYR A 41 6.39 1.13 0.10
C TYR A 41 6.95 1.78 1.36
N ILE A 42 7.80 1.04 2.06
CA ILE A 42 8.37 1.41 3.35
C ILE A 42 9.87 1.64 3.19
N ASN A 43 10.35 2.81 3.57
CA ASN A 43 11.76 3.14 3.58
C ASN A 43 12.09 4.16 4.67
N HIS A 44 12.53 3.67 5.84
CA HIS A 44 12.92 4.51 6.98
C HIS A 44 14.03 5.52 6.71
N ARG A 45 14.84 5.30 5.65
CA ARG A 45 15.88 6.26 5.26
C ARG A 45 15.30 7.46 4.51
N VAL A 46 14.15 7.29 3.88
CA VAL A 46 13.45 8.35 3.13
C VAL A 46 12.48 9.08 4.05
N PHE A 47 11.71 8.35 4.85
CA PHE A 47 10.73 8.91 5.74
C PHE A 47 10.76 8.16 7.06
N GLN A 48 10.81 8.87 8.19
CA GLN A 48 10.92 8.24 9.51
C GLN A 48 9.59 8.16 10.26
N ARG A 49 8.59 8.96 9.85
CA ARG A 49 7.23 8.93 10.41
C ARG A 49 6.37 7.89 9.68
N ASP A 50 5.14 7.68 10.12
CA ASP A 50 4.20 6.70 9.55
C ASP A 50 4.83 5.30 9.38
N ASN A 51 5.61 4.86 10.37
CA ASN A 51 6.38 3.61 10.34
C ASN A 51 7.25 3.44 9.08
N GLY A 52 7.75 4.55 8.54
CA GLY A 52 8.57 4.58 7.34
C GLY A 52 7.82 4.47 6.02
N ARG A 53 6.47 4.54 6.05
CA ARG A 53 5.64 4.49 4.85
C ARG A 53 5.82 5.75 4.01
N VAL A 54 6.38 5.56 2.82
CA VAL A 54 6.61 6.64 1.87
C VAL A 54 5.43 6.78 0.93
N VAL A 55 4.97 5.68 0.34
CA VAL A 55 3.76 5.59 -0.48
C VAL A 55 2.94 4.42 0.06
N GLY A 56 1.63 4.58 0.18
CA GLY A 56 0.76 3.46 0.54
C GLY A 56 -0.68 3.67 0.17
N TYR A 57 -1.43 2.57 0.10
CA TYR A 57 -2.87 2.55 -0.07
C TYR A 57 -3.42 1.49 0.86
N ASP A 58 -4.40 1.87 1.67
CA ASP A 58 -5.15 0.93 2.49
C ASP A 58 -6.59 1.43 2.68
N ASN A 59 -7.42 0.56 3.23
CA ASN A 59 -8.78 0.89 3.63
C ASN A 59 -9.02 0.54 5.10
N ALA A 60 -7.95 0.61 5.90
CA ALA A 60 -8.04 0.39 7.33
C ALA A 60 -8.72 1.60 8.01
N HIS A 61 -9.16 1.40 9.27
CA HIS A 61 -9.70 2.45 10.15
C HIS A 61 -11.10 2.99 9.82
N GLY A 62 -11.88 2.34 8.95
CA GLY A 62 -13.32 2.60 8.80
C GLY A 62 -13.68 3.91 8.10
N ASN A 63 -12.71 4.73 7.69
CA ASN A 63 -12.92 6.01 7.00
C ASN A 63 -12.96 5.88 5.46
N GLY A 64 -12.97 4.66 4.94
CA GLY A 64 -12.94 4.39 3.50
C GLY A 64 -11.54 4.05 3.00
N HIS A 65 -11.28 4.36 1.72
CA HIS A 65 -10.02 4.06 1.05
C HIS A 65 -9.12 5.29 1.08
N HIS A 66 -7.86 5.12 1.44
CA HIS A 66 -6.93 6.23 1.58
C HIS A 66 -5.61 5.94 0.88
N ARG A 67 -5.01 7.03 0.38
CA ARG A 67 -3.63 7.11 -0.07
C ARG A 67 -2.79 7.73 1.02
N HIS A 68 -1.65 7.12 1.30
CA HIS A 68 -0.59 7.65 2.14
C HIS A 68 0.55 8.12 1.24
N TYR A 69 1.00 9.35 1.43
CA TYR A 69 2.21 9.86 0.77
C TYR A 69 3.02 10.72 1.75
N MET A 70 4.17 10.22 2.20
CA MET A 70 5.04 10.91 3.19
C MET A 70 4.26 11.41 4.42
N GLY A 71 3.36 10.58 4.95
CA GLY A 71 2.52 10.90 6.11
C GLY A 71 1.30 11.79 5.83
N LEU A 72 1.12 12.28 4.60
CA LEU A 72 -0.15 12.86 4.15
C LEU A 72 -1.14 11.72 3.86
N VAL A 73 -2.37 11.85 4.38
CA VAL A 73 -3.45 10.89 4.15
C VAL A 73 -4.57 11.58 3.37
N GLU A 74 -4.91 11.03 2.21
CA GLU A 74 -5.92 11.56 1.32
C GLU A 74 -6.96 10.48 0.99
N PRO A 75 -8.27 10.78 1.00
CA PRO A 75 -9.28 9.85 0.55
C PRO A 75 -9.12 9.56 -0.95
N VAL A 76 -9.39 8.34 -1.37
CA VAL A 76 -9.39 7.95 -2.79
C VAL A 76 -10.70 7.29 -3.18
N SER A 77 -11.17 7.60 -4.39
CA SER A 77 -12.28 6.89 -4.99
C SER A 77 -11.89 5.44 -5.26
N TYR A 78 -12.72 4.50 -4.80
CA TYR A 78 -12.51 3.07 -4.99
C TYR A 78 -13.47 2.51 -6.03
N THR A 79 -12.92 1.91 -7.07
CA THR A 79 -13.69 1.17 -8.09
C THR A 79 -13.56 -0.33 -7.87
N ASN A 80 -12.33 -0.81 -7.81
CA ASN A 80 -11.97 -2.20 -7.52
C ASN A 80 -10.52 -2.26 -7.03
N PHE A 81 -10.09 -3.43 -6.58
CA PHE A 81 -8.74 -3.61 -6.03
C PHE A 81 -7.63 -3.47 -7.09
N ASP A 82 -7.85 -3.93 -8.33
CA ASP A 82 -6.86 -3.84 -9.41
C ASP A 82 -6.53 -2.38 -9.77
N ASP A 83 -7.52 -1.48 -9.75
CA ASP A 83 -7.32 -0.03 -9.93
C ASP A 83 -6.47 0.56 -8.80
N VAL A 84 -6.71 0.16 -7.55
CA VAL A 84 -5.89 0.59 -6.41
C VAL A 84 -4.45 0.09 -6.55
N GLU A 85 -4.24 -1.17 -6.94
CA GLU A 85 -2.89 -1.71 -7.18
C GLU A 85 -2.18 -0.97 -8.31
N ALA A 86 -2.90 -0.60 -9.38
CA ALA A 86 -2.35 0.19 -10.48
C ALA A 86 -1.93 1.60 -10.04
N ARG A 87 -2.76 2.28 -9.24
CA ARG A 87 -2.44 3.61 -8.67
C ARG A 87 -1.25 3.54 -7.74
N PHE A 88 -1.20 2.56 -6.84
CA PHE A 88 -0.06 2.35 -5.95
C PHE A 88 1.24 2.14 -6.74
N ARG A 89 1.22 1.26 -7.75
CA ARG A 89 2.40 1.00 -8.59
C ARG A 89 2.86 2.26 -9.32
N ARG A 90 1.94 3.04 -9.88
CA ARG A 90 2.27 4.30 -10.56
C ARG A 90 2.92 5.30 -9.60
N ASP A 91 2.33 5.52 -8.43
CA ASP A 91 2.86 6.47 -7.45
C ASP A 91 4.22 6.04 -6.90
N TRP A 92 4.40 4.74 -6.67
CA TRP A 92 5.68 4.19 -6.23
C TRP A 92 6.76 4.33 -7.30
N THR A 93 6.47 4.00 -8.57
CA THR A 93 7.42 4.19 -9.67
C THR A 93 7.77 5.66 -9.85
N ALA A 94 6.78 6.56 -9.85
CA ALA A 94 7.00 8.00 -9.96
C ALA A 94 7.90 8.51 -8.82
N PHE A 95 7.69 8.03 -7.58
CA PHE A 95 8.57 8.35 -6.46
C PHE A 95 10.02 7.88 -6.71
N LEU A 96 10.22 6.68 -7.25
CA LEU A 96 11.57 6.16 -7.54
C LEU A 96 12.27 6.89 -8.68
N GLU A 97 11.53 7.39 -9.67
CA GLU A 97 12.08 8.15 -10.80
C GLU A 97 12.53 9.56 -10.41
N HIS A 98 11.93 10.13 -9.36
CA HIS A 98 12.19 11.50 -8.91
C HIS A 98 13.12 11.58 -7.68
N LYS A 99 13.75 10.47 -7.28
CA LYS A 99 14.68 10.37 -6.14
C LYS A 99 16.12 10.30 -6.60
#